data_AF-A0A318CCI1-F1
#
_entry.id   AF-A0A318CCI1-F1
#
_cell.length_a   1.000
_cell.length_b   1.000
_cell.length_c   1.000
_cell.angle_alpha   90.00
_cell.angle_beta   90.00
_cell.angle_gamma   90.00
#
_symmetry.space_group_name_H-M   'P 1'
#
loop_
_entity.id
_entity.type
_entity.pdbx_description
1 polymer ?
#
loop_
_entity_poly.entity_id
_entity_poly.type
_entity_poly.pdbx_seq_one_letter_code
_entity_poly.pdbx_strand_id
1 'polypeptide(L)' 'MRIGIAGALLYYYGPYWVHLFEELRIEVITTQKTDKKTIDRGIGVSVPEICVTIKIYNGHVLRLVDQGVGYVFVPRMV' A
#
# COMPACT_ATOMS: atom_id res chain seq x y z
N MET A 1 -7.90 -11.34 11.04
CA MET A 1 -8.18 -10.29 10.03
C MET A 1 -6.91 -9.48 9.87
N ARG A 2 -6.38 -9.33 8.65
CA ARG A 2 -5.07 -8.71 8.37
C ARG A 2 -5.25 -7.61 7.32
N ILE A 3 -4.90 -6.39 7.69
CA ILE A 3 -5.06 -5.20 6.85
C ILE A 3 -3.68 -4.77 6.34
N GLY A 4 -3.56 -4.60 5.03
CA GLY A 4 -2.38 -4.03 4.38
C GLY A 4 -2.52 -2.52 4.17
N ILE A 5 -1.49 -1.76 4.51
CA ILE A 5 -1.36 -0.33 4.20
C ILE A 5 -0.14 -0.14 3.31
N ALA A 6 -0.36 0.37 2.10
CA ALA A 6 0.72 0.58 1.15
C ALA A 6 1.67 1.68 1.65
N GLY A 7 2.96 1.38 1.72
CA GLY A 7 4.05 2.27 2.13
C GLY A 7 4.42 3.34 1.10
N ALA A 8 3.42 3.90 0.40
CA ALA A 8 3.59 4.88 -0.67
C ALA A 8 2.41 5.87 -0.71
N LEU A 9 2.60 7.00 -1.40
CA LEU A 9 1.64 8.09 -1.63
C LEU A 9 1.02 8.70 -0.36
N LEU A 10 0.13 7.96 0.31
CA LEU A 10 -0.65 8.38 1.47
C LEU A 10 0.00 7.95 2.80
N TYR A 11 1.09 7.20 2.73
CA TYR A 11 1.76 6.65 3.91
C TYR A 11 2.36 7.70 4.85
N TYR A 12 2.43 8.97 4.43
CA TYR A 12 2.75 10.07 5.36
C TYR A 12 1.81 10.07 6.59
N TYR A 13 0.53 9.76 6.39
CA TYR A 13 -0.46 9.58 7.47
C TYR A 13 -0.57 8.12 7.93
N GLY A 14 0.29 7.23 7.41
CA GLY A 14 0.29 5.80 7.69
C GLY A 14 0.35 5.47 9.18
N PRO A 15 1.29 6.05 9.97
CA PRO A 15 1.40 5.75 11.40
C PRO A 15 0.11 5.97 12.20
N TYR A 16 -0.69 6.99 11.84
CA TYR A 16 -1.99 7.22 12.48
C TYR A 16 -2.94 6.03 12.25
N TRP A 17 -3.06 5.57 11.00
CA TRP A 17 -3.92 4.44 10.65
C TRP A 17 -3.40 3.12 11.22
N VAL A 18 -2.08 2.93 11.22
CA VAL A 18 -1.44 1.76 11.84
C VAL A 18 -1.82 1.68 13.31
N HIS A 19 -1.57 2.74 14.09
CA HIS A 19 -1.94 2.76 15.51
C HIS A 19 -3.44 2.60 15.73
N LEU A 20 -4.30 3.24 14.94
CA LEU A 20 -5.75 3.08 15.06
C LEU A 20 -6.19 1.62 14.95
N PHE A 21 -5.69 0.89 13.95
CA PHE A 21 -6.05 -0.51 13.75
C PHE A 21 -5.39 -1.43 14.78
N GLU A 22 -4.16 -1.13 15.20
CA GLU A 22 -3.48 -1.87 16.27
C GLU A 22 -4.22 -1.76 17.62
N GLU A 23 -4.72 -0.58 17.98
CA GLU A 23 -5.56 -0.36 19.17
C GLU A 23 -6.86 -1.17 19.12
N LEU A 24 -7.40 -1.39 17.92
CA LEU A 24 -8.55 -2.28 17.66
C LEU A 24 -8.17 -3.77 17.62
N ARG A 25 -6.91 -4.11 17.94
CA ARG A 25 -6.34 -5.47 17.91
C ARG A 25 -6.37 -6.13 16.52
N ILE A 26 -6.24 -5.31 15.47
CA ILE A 26 -6.16 -5.78 14.09
C ILE A 26 -4.70 -5.82 13.66
N GLU A 27 -4.28 -6.92 13.02
CA GLU A 27 -2.93 -7.04 12.48
C GLU A 27 -2.78 -6.14 11.24
N VAL A 28 -1.78 -5.24 11.28
CA VAL A 28 -1.47 -4.30 10.20
C VAL A 28 -0.15 -4.66 9.53
N ILE A 29 -0.15 -4.69 8.20
CA ILE A 29 1.04 -4.96 7.39
C ILE A 29 1.34 -3.78 6.50
N THR A 30 2.59 -3.34 6.56
CA THR A 30 3.08 -2.25 5.73
C THR A 30 4.16 -2.78 4.79
N THR A 31 4.21 -2.24 3.58
CA THR A 31 5.28 -2.60 2.63
C THR A 31 6.60 -1.90 2.98
N GLN A 32 7.73 -2.53 2.64
CA GLN A 32 9.06 -1.93 2.75
C GLN A 32 9.28 -0.77 1.76
N LYS A 33 10.46 -0.15 1.82
CA LYS A 33 10.91 0.91 0.90
C LYS A 33 10.72 0.49 -0.56
N THR A 34 10.37 1.45 -1.41
CA THR A 34 10.22 1.24 -2.85
C THR A 34 11.53 0.73 -3.45
N ASP A 35 11.45 -0.35 -4.22
CA ASP A 35 12.54 -0.92 -4.99
C ASP A 35 12.15 -1.04 -6.47
N LYS A 36 13.13 -1.32 -7.34
CA LYS A 36 12.91 -1.44 -8.78
C LYS A 36 11.82 -2.46 -9.13
N LYS A 37 11.79 -3.61 -8.44
CA LYS A 37 10.76 -4.64 -8.64
C LYS A 37 9.36 -4.12 -8.35
N THR A 38 9.20 -3.31 -7.31
CA THR A 38 7.92 -2.68 -6.96
C THR A 38 7.47 -1.72 -8.06
N ILE A 39 8.39 -0.90 -8.57
CA ILE A 39 8.10 0.05 -9.66
C ILE A 39 7.70 -0.69 -10.94
N ASP A 40 8.52 -1.65 -11.38
CA ASP A 40 8.31 -2.37 -12.64
C ASP A 40 6.96 -3.13 -12.64
N ARG A 41 6.62 -3.77 -11.51
CA ARG A 41 5.31 -4.42 -11.35
C ARG A 41 4.16 -3.43 -11.36
N GLY A 42 4.34 -2.29 -10.69
CA GLY A 42 3.37 -1.20 -10.67
C GLY A 42 3.08 -0.65 -12.07
N ILE A 43 4.11 -0.46 -12.88
CA ILE A 43 3.98 -0.07 -14.29
C ILE A 43 3.21 -1.14 -15.09
N GLY A 44 3.56 -2.41 -14.93
CA GLY A 44 2.96 -3.52 -15.69
C GLY A 44 1.46 -3.73 -15.48
N VAL A 45 0.89 -3.24 -14.37
CA VAL A 45 -0.55 -3.34 -14.06
C VAL A 45 -1.31 -2.03 -14.15
N SER A 46 -0.65 -0.95 -14.58
CA SER A 46 -1.23 0.40 -14.62
C SER A 46 -1.43 0.88 -16.05
N VAL A 47 -2.42 1.75 -16.25
CA VAL A 47 -2.60 2.42 -17.55
C VAL A 47 -1.41 3.35 -17.86
N PRO A 48 -1.03 3.53 -19.14
CA PRO A 48 0.14 4.34 -19.50
C PRO A 48 0.08 5.79 -19.00
N GLU A 49 -1.09 6.41 -19.08
CA GLU A 49 -1.29 7.85 -18.81
C GLU A 49 -1.36 8.21 -17.32
N ILE A 50 -1.38 7.23 -16.41
CA ILE A 50 -1.47 7.54 -14.98
C ILE A 50 -0.11 8.00 -14.43
N CYS A 51 -0.14 8.88 -13.43
CA CYS A 51 1.08 9.43 -12.85
C CYS A 51 1.95 8.33 -12.19
N VAL A 52 3.27 8.54 -12.22
CA VAL A 52 4.26 7.56 -11.73
C VAL A 52 4.00 7.18 -10.28
N THR A 53 3.57 8.12 -9.43
CA THR A 53 3.29 7.85 -8.02
C THR A 53 2.17 6.84 -7.82
N ILE A 54 1.12 6.86 -8.64
CA ILE A 54 0.05 5.86 -8.59
C ILE A 54 0.56 4.52 -9.12
N LYS A 55 1.42 4.51 -10.14
CA LYS A 55 2.07 3.26 -10.59
C LYS A 55 2.88 2.62 -9.46
N ILE A 56 3.68 3.42 -8.75
CA ILE A 56 4.43 2.96 -7.57
C ILE A 56 3.46 2.42 -6.51
N TYR A 57 2.40 3.17 -6.19
CA TYR A 57 1.37 2.75 -5.23
C TYR A 57 0.74 1.39 -5.59
N ASN A 58 0.37 1.18 -6.85
CA ASN A 58 -0.14 -0.09 -7.35
C ASN A 58 0.88 -1.23 -7.16
N GLY A 59 2.17 -0.95 -7.36
CA GLY A 59 3.26 -1.88 -7.05
C GLY A 59 3.29 -2.28 -5.57
N HIS A 60 3.09 -1.32 -4.66
CA HIS A 60 2.99 -1.60 -3.22
C HIS A 60 1.72 -2.40 -2.88
N VAL A 61 0.58 -2.09 -3.51
CA VAL A 61 -0.66 -2.89 -3.36
C VAL A 61 -0.42 -4.34 -3.78
N LEU A 62 0.24 -4.58 -4.90
CA LEU A 62 0.59 -5.94 -5.33
C LEU A 62 1.48 -6.68 -4.32
N ARG A 63 2.43 -6.01 -3.66
CA ARG A 63 3.24 -6.65 -2.60
C ARG A 63 2.37 -7.09 -1.42
N LEU A 64 1.38 -6.29 -1.03
CA LEU A 64 0.44 -6.66 0.03
C LEU A 64 -0.41 -7.87 -0.38
N VAL A 65 -0.87 -7.90 -1.63
CA VAL A 65 -1.60 -9.04 -2.20
C VAL A 65 -0.74 -10.31 -2.17
N ASP A 66 0.52 -10.24 -2.61
CA ASP A 66 1.45 -11.39 -2.55
C ASP A 66 1.71 -11.85 -1.11
N GLN A 67 1.67 -10.93 -0.15
CA GLN A 67 1.80 -11.23 1.28
C GLN A 67 0.54 -11.87 1.88
N GLY A 68 -0.55 -11.99 1.11
CA GLY A 68 -1.79 -12.63 1.56
C GLY A 68 -2.55 -11.82 2.60
N VAL A 69 -2.54 -10.48 2.52
CA VAL A 69 -3.42 -9.67 3.38
C VAL A 69 -4.88 -9.88 2.99
N GLY A 70 -5.78 -9.87 3.97
CA GLY A 70 -7.22 -10.03 3.71
C GLY A 70 -7.87 -8.77 3.15
N TYR A 71 -7.32 -7.60 3.48
CA TYR A 71 -7.82 -6.30 3.04
C TYR A 71 -6.65 -5.36 2.74
N VAL A 72 -6.82 -4.47 1.79
CA VAL A 72 -5.91 -3.32 1.57
C VAL A 72 -6.68 -2.06 1.93
N PHE A 73 -6.14 -1.28 2.86
CA PHE A 73 -6.72 -0.01 3.28
C PHE A 73 -6.13 1.13 2.44
N VAL A 74 -7.02 1.87 1.78
CA VAL A 74 -6.69 3.03 0.94
C VAL A 74 -7.41 4.25 1.53
N PRO A 75 -6.71 5.11 2.30
CA PRO A 75 -7.36 6.25 2.91
C PRO A 75 -7.76 7.28 1.85
N ARG A 76 -8.98 7.82 1.94
CA ARG A 76 -9.38 8.99 1.14
C ARG A 76 -9.08 10.25 1.95
N MET A 77 -8.14 11.04 1.45
CA MET A 77 -7.87 12.39 1.97
C MET A 77 -8.59 13.40 1.06
N VAL A 78 -9.27 14.39 1.63
CA VAL A 78 -9.95 15.49 0.93
C VAL A 78 -9.33 16.80 1.37
#